data_AF-A0A914RR30-F1
#
_entry.id   AF-A0A914RR30-F1
#
_cell.length_a   1.000
_cell.length_b   1.000
_cell.length_c   1.000
_cell.angle_alpha   90.00
_cell.angle_beta   90.00
_cell.angle_gamma   90.00
#
_symmetry.space_group_name_H-M   'P 1'
#
loop_
_entity.id
_entity.type
_entity.pdbx_description
1 polymer ?
#
loop_
_entity_poly.entity_id
_entity_poly.type
_entity_poly.pdbx_seq_one_letter_code
_entity_poly.pdbx_strand_id
1 'polypeptide(L)' 'MRLVQEDEYNNWAVEFQAASVAIDHREKKLAACAEKIEYDLMLIGASAIEDKLQQV' A
#
# COMPACT_ATOMS: atom_id res chain seq x y z
N MET A 1 -8.99 -1.66 -5.81
CA MET A 1 -9.84 -1.35 -4.63
C MET A 1 -10.44 -2.64 -4.11
N ARG A 2 -10.44 -2.85 -2.79
CA ARG A 2 -11.25 -3.88 -2.12
C ARG A 2 -11.83 -3.32 -0.83
N LEU A 3 -12.91 -3.90 -0.35
CA LEU A 3 -13.43 -3.59 0.98
C LEU A 3 -12.74 -4.49 1.99
N VAL A 4 -12.13 -3.88 3.00
CA VAL A 4 -11.45 -4.58 4.09
C VAL A 4 -12.39 -4.58 5.29
N GLN A 5 -12.64 -5.74 5.87
CA GLN A 5 -13.46 -5.85 7.08
C GLN A 5 -12.70 -5.28 8.29
N GLU A 6 -13.42 -4.80 9.29
CA GLU A 6 -12.83 -4.15 10.46
C GLU A 6 -11.81 -5.05 11.19
N ASP A 7 -12.13 -6.34 11.38
CA ASP A 7 -11.21 -7.29 12.02
C ASP A 7 -9.93 -7.51 11.21
N GLU A 8 -10.02 -7.60 9.87
CA GLU A 8 -8.86 -7.74 8.99
C GLU A 8 -7.97 -6.49 9.08
N TYR A 9 -8.59 -5.31 9.04
CA TYR A 9 -7.88 -4.05 9.19
C TYR A 9 -7.19 -3.97 10.56
N ASN A 10 -7.89 -4.28 11.65
CA ASN A 10 -7.34 -4.20 12.99
C ASN A 10 -6.13 -5.14 13.17
N ASN A 11 -6.22 -6.37 12.65
CA ASN A 11 -5.12 -7.32 12.69
C ASN A 11 -3.90 -6.81 11.89
N TRP A 12 -4.13 -6.32 10.67
CA TRP A 12 -3.07 -5.75 9.84
C TRP A 12 -2.44 -4.49 10.47
N ALA A 13 -3.25 -3.62 11.08
CA ALA A 13 -2.81 -2.34 11.65
C ALA A 13 -1.82 -2.54 12.80
N VAL A 14 -2.00 -3.59 13.62
CA VAL A 14 -1.04 -3.96 14.67
C VAL A 14 0.32 -4.33 14.07
N GLU A 15 0.33 -5.14 13.02
CA GLU A 15 1.56 -5.52 12.32
C GLU A 15 2.23 -4.32 11.66
N PHE A 16 1.45 -3.48 10.99
CA PHE A 16 1.93 -2.27 10.35
C PHE A 16 2.55 -1.29 11.36
N GLN A 17 1.92 -1.12 12.52
CA GLN A 17 2.45 -0.27 13.59
C GLN A 17 3.77 -0.80 14.13
N ALA A 18 3.90 -2.12 14.32
CA ALA A 18 5.17 -2.73 14.73
C ALA A 18 6.27 -2.56 13.67
N ALA A 19 5.91 -2.68 12.39
CA ALA A 19 6.83 -2.45 11.27
C ALA A 19 7.24 -0.98 11.14
N SER A 20 6.35 -0.03 11.40
CA SER A 20 6.59 1.41 11.24
C SER A 20 7.61 1.95 12.26
N VAL A 21 7.62 1.40 13.48
CA VAL A 21 8.54 1.78 14.55
C VAL A 21 9.81 0.92 14.60
N ALA A 22 9.98 -0.02 13.66
CA ALA A 22 11.15 -0.89 13.63
C ALA A 22 12.43 -0.09 13.36
N ILE A 23 13.46 -0.29 14.19
CA ILE A 23 14.79 0.30 14.01
C ILE A 23 15.49 -0.37 12.82
N ASP A 24 15.45 -1.70 12.76
CA ASP A 24 16.10 -2.48 11.72
C ASP A 24 15.14 -2.96 10.64
N HIS A 25 15.60 -2.87 9.39
CA HIS A 25 14.91 -3.35 8.19
C HIS A 25 13.47 -2.84 8.04
N ARG A 26 13.21 -1.62 8.51
CA ARG A 26 11.89 -0.96 8.50
C ARG A 26 11.21 -1.02 7.14
N GLU A 27 11.92 -0.66 6.07
CA GLU A 27 11.38 -0.67 4.70
C GLU A 27 10.94 -2.06 4.25
N LYS A 28 11.73 -3.10 4.53
CA LYS A 28 11.39 -4.49 4.19
C LYS A 28 10.17 -4.97 4.98
N LYS A 29 10.08 -4.62 6.26
CA LYS A 29 8.93 -4.98 7.12
C LYS A 29 7.66 -4.28 6.65
N LEU A 30 7.74 -3.00 6.32
CA LEU A 30 6.62 -2.23 5.78
C LEU A 30 6.15 -2.78 4.43
N ALA A 31 7.09 -3.13 3.53
CA ALA A 31 6.75 -3.75 2.25
C ALA A 31 6.02 -5.09 2.45
N ALA A 32 6.52 -5.95 3.35
CA ALA A 32 5.86 -7.21 3.67
C ALA A 32 4.46 -7.01 4.28
N CYS A 33 4.26 -5.99 5.12
CA CYS A 33 2.94 -5.63 5.62
C CYS A 33 2.02 -5.14 4.48
N ALA A 34 2.51 -4.31 3.56
CA ALA A 34 1.72 -3.81 2.43
C ALA A 34 1.25 -4.95 1.52
N GLU A 35 2.15 -5.88 1.17
CA GLU A 35 1.80 -7.06 0.35
C GLU A 35 0.66 -7.89 0.96
N LYS A 36 0.61 -8.01 2.29
CA LYS A 36 -0.44 -8.77 2.98
C LYS A 36 -1.84 -8.17 2.87
N ILE A 37 -1.99 -6.87 2.60
CA ILE A 37 -3.30 -6.21 2.49
C ILE A 37 -3.66 -5.82 1.05
N GLU A 38 -2.67 -5.75 0.15
CA GLU A 38 -2.81 -5.35 -1.26
C GLU A 38 -3.09 -6.54 -2.21
N TYR A 39 -3.86 -7.53 -1.76
CA TYR A 39 -4.32 -8.67 -2.58
C TYR A 39 -5.80 -8.51 -2.98
N ASP A 40 -6.28 -9.28 -3.98
CA ASP A 40 -7.68 -9.28 -4.43
C ASP A 40 -8.30 -7.89 -4.71
N LEU A 41 -7.48 -7.01 -5.30
CA LEU A 41 -7.92 -5.68 -5.69
C LEU A 41 -8.71 -5.70 -7.00
N MET A 42 -9.81 -4.94 -7.04
CA MET A 42 -10.53 -4.62 -8.27
C MET A 42 -9.87 -3.44 -9.00
N LEU A 43 -9.62 -3.57 -10.30
CA LEU A 43 -9.22 -2.46 -11.16
C LEU A 43 -10.41 -1.52 -11.37
N ILE A 44 -10.30 -0.27 -10.92
CA ILE A 44 -11.38 0.73 -11.02
C ILE A 44 -11.19 1.64 -12.25
N GLY A 45 -9.95 1.79 -12.72
CA GLY A 45 -9.61 2.60 -13.87
C GLY A 45 -8.11 2.83 -13.95
N ALA A 46 -7.70 3.63 -14.92
CA ALA A 46 -6.34 4.08 -15.09
C ALA A 46 -6.32 5.59 -15.34
N SER A 47 -5.32 6.29 -14.82
CA SER A 47 -5.04 7.67 -15.18
C SER A 47 -3.97 7.72 -16.28
N ALA A 48 -4.04 8.73 -17.14
CA ALA A 48 -3.01 9.05 -18.11
C ALA A 48 -2.52 10.47 -17.83
N ILE A 49 -1.21 10.62 -17.68
CA ILE A 49 -0.55 11.92 -17.48
C ILE A 49 0.34 12.15 -18.69
N GLU A 50 0.09 13.25 -19.40
CA GLU A 50 0.94 13.72 -20.49
C GLU A 50 1.91 14.76 -19.94
N ASP A 51 3.21 14.45 -19.97
CA ASP A 51 4.24 15.44 -19.67
C ASP A 51 4.47 16.33 -20.91
N LYS A 52 4.01 17.57 -20.85
CA LYS A 52 4.12 18.51 -21.97
C LYS A 52 5.51 19.13 -22.01
N LEU A 53 6.28 18.73 -23.03
CA LEU A 53 7.56 19.35 -23.37
C LEU A 53 7.36 20.67 -24.16
N GLN A 54 8.34 21.57 -24.11
CA GLN A 54 8.27 22.85 -24.85
C GLN A 54 8.16 22.63 -26.36
N GLN A 55 7.30 23.43 -27.01
CA GLN A 55 7.22 23.51 -28.48
C GLN A 55 8.29 24.50 -28.97
N VAL A 56 9.14 24.06 -29.90
CA VAL A 56 10.09 24.92 -30.64
C VAL A 56 9.36 25.82 -31.63
#